data_AF-A0A507EI45-F1
#
_entry.id   AF-A0A507EI45-F1
#
_cell.length_a   1.000
_cell.length_b   1.000
_cell.length_c   1.000
_cell.angle_alpha   90.00
_cell.angle_beta   90.00
_cell.angle_gamma   90.00
#
_symmetry.space_group_name_H-M   'P 1'
#
loop_
_entity.id
_entity.type
_entity.pdbx_description
1 polymer ?
#
loop_
_entity_poly.entity_id
_entity_poly.type
_entity_poly.pdbx_seq_one_letter_code
_entity_poly.pdbx_strand_id
1 'polypeptide(L)'
;MTSSIEDYFRANVENKLFIKVPEQEDHDLTPATRLLEKRREMLEVENGLNQQKEEFAMKMEALKQRGEELARKEAQLKESLLKFDKFLKENDAKRNRAIKKAIDERKTRDQKEIEIQDLKKHVVAQSSKKDKSGRAVDTYLTFQKFLESVLESVEEFGEVKDIISRFDTLAATNQELIDRAREAQDRTEKDRAMLINSTEEKNNLVLNYNNAIAKLQTRLEEAQMRSAKCQLEWDQTLKNATSKTLLLGQIKMATSNLFSIVKTHLNSKLNNSGDTLSQLDKIQQFMIDLNAISAELTQGPGAISTTIGGNGSNKAGGSNAD
;
A
#
# COMPACT_ATOMS: atom_id res chain seq x y z
N MET A 1 -96.17 -34.95 -62.94
CA MET A 1 -97.14 -34.55 -63.99
C MET A 1 -97.18 -33.04 -64.00
N THR A 2 -97.14 -32.42 -65.18
CA THR A 2 -97.49 -31.01 -65.35
C THR A 2 -98.98 -30.85 -65.10
N SER A 3 -99.33 -30.35 -63.92
CA SER A 3 -100.60 -29.68 -63.68
C SER A 3 -100.20 -28.27 -63.28
N SER A 4 -100.38 -27.33 -64.20
CA SER A 4 -100.07 -25.91 -64.01
C SER A 4 -100.81 -25.38 -62.78
N ILE A 5 -100.32 -24.30 -62.17
CA ILE A 5 -101.14 -23.54 -61.23
C ILE A 5 -102.41 -23.05 -61.94
N GLU A 6 -102.35 -22.78 -63.25
CA GLU A 6 -103.54 -22.57 -64.07
C GLU A 6 -104.44 -23.80 -64.16
N ASP A 7 -103.93 -25.03 -64.19
CA ASP A 7 -104.76 -26.24 -64.21
C ASP A 7 -105.39 -26.48 -62.83
N TYR A 8 -104.70 -26.13 -61.74
CA TYR A 8 -105.26 -26.20 -60.39
C TYR A 8 -106.35 -25.14 -60.17
N PHE A 9 -106.12 -23.89 -60.62
CA PHE A 9 -107.16 -22.86 -60.60
C PHE A 9 -108.29 -23.18 -61.58
N ARG A 10 -108.00 -23.66 -62.80
CA ARG A 10 -109.00 -24.09 -63.78
C ARG A 10 -109.85 -25.23 -63.24
N ALA A 11 -109.26 -26.30 -62.72
CA ALA A 11 -110.01 -27.40 -62.12
C ALA A 11 -110.80 -26.97 -60.88
N ASN A 12 -110.30 -26.05 -60.05
CA ASN A 12 -111.02 -25.57 -58.86
C ASN A 12 -112.15 -24.57 -59.23
N VAL A 13 -111.97 -23.79 -60.30
CA VAL A 13 -113.00 -22.91 -60.86
C VAL A 13 -114.05 -23.71 -61.63
N GLU A 14 -113.67 -24.69 -62.44
CA GLU A 14 -114.57 -25.65 -63.10
C GLU A 14 -115.38 -26.44 -62.06
N ASN A 15 -114.75 -27.00 -61.02
CA ASN A 15 -115.47 -27.69 -59.93
C ASN A 15 -116.38 -26.75 -59.11
N LYS A 16 -116.12 -25.44 -59.05
CA LYS A 16 -116.99 -24.46 -58.37
C LYS A 16 -118.03 -23.79 -59.28
N LEU A 17 -117.84 -23.84 -60.61
CA LEU A 17 -118.84 -23.46 -61.62
C LEU A 17 -119.68 -24.65 -62.08
N PHE A 18 -119.52 -25.84 -61.49
CA PHE A 18 -120.40 -26.99 -61.66
C PHE A 18 -121.79 -26.73 -61.01
N ILE A 19 -122.50 -25.72 -61.52
CA ILE A 19 -123.94 -25.58 -61.38
C ILE A 19 -124.53 -26.77 -62.10
N LYS A 20 -124.98 -27.75 -61.32
CA LYS A 20 -125.63 -28.96 -61.81
C LYS A 20 -127.01 -28.57 -62.35
N VAL A 21 -127.07 -28.17 -63.62
CA VAL A 21 -128.30 -27.83 -64.33
C VAL A 21 -129.26 -29.03 -64.24
N PRO A 22 -130.44 -28.90 -63.61
CA PRO A 22 -131.40 -30.00 -63.55
C PRO A 22 -131.89 -30.37 -64.94
N GLU A 23 -132.15 -31.66 -65.17
CA GLU A 23 -132.81 -32.11 -66.40
C GLU A 23 -134.20 -31.47 -66.51
N GLN A 24 -134.53 -30.98 -67.71
CA GLN A 24 -135.77 -30.25 -67.96
C GLN A 24 -136.95 -31.23 -68.07
N GLU A 25 -137.92 -31.10 -67.17
CA GLU A 25 -139.29 -31.49 -67.50
C GLU A 25 -139.92 -30.37 -68.34
N ASP A 26 -140.13 -30.63 -69.64
CA ASP A 26 -140.82 -29.71 -70.55
C ASP A 26 -142.33 -29.63 -70.20
N HIS A 27 -142.62 -28.83 -69.18
CA HIS A 27 -143.92 -28.18 -69.03
C HIS A 27 -143.86 -26.78 -69.64
N ASP A 28 -144.90 -26.42 -70.40
CA ASP A 28 -145.05 -25.10 -71.05
C ASP A 28 -145.12 -23.96 -70.02
N LEU A 29 -143.94 -23.52 -69.57
CA LEU A 29 -143.77 -22.46 -68.59
C LEU A 29 -143.89 -21.10 -69.28
N THR A 30 -145.07 -20.49 -69.10
CA THR A 30 -145.41 -19.11 -69.47
C THR A 30 -144.24 -18.14 -69.21
N PRO A 31 -144.03 -17.08 -70.02
CA PRO A 31 -142.93 -16.12 -69.79
C PRO A 31 -142.79 -15.56 -68.36
N ALA A 32 -143.89 -15.55 -67.59
CA ALA A 32 -143.91 -15.17 -66.18
C ALA A 32 -143.15 -16.15 -65.24
N THR A 33 -143.20 -17.46 -65.45
CA THR A 33 -142.48 -18.44 -64.60
C THR A 33 -141.00 -18.51 -64.93
N ARG A 34 -140.62 -18.43 -66.20
CA ARG A 34 -139.20 -18.29 -66.61
C ARG A 34 -138.56 -17.02 -66.05
N LEU A 35 -139.33 -15.95 -65.90
CA LEU A 35 -138.92 -14.71 -65.22
C LEU A 35 -138.77 -14.90 -63.69
N LEU A 36 -139.63 -15.69 -63.05
CA LEU A 36 -139.52 -16.03 -61.62
C LEU A 36 -138.28 -16.90 -61.35
N GLU A 37 -137.99 -17.85 -62.24
CA GLU A 37 -136.82 -18.72 -62.12
C GLU A 37 -135.52 -17.96 -62.36
N LYS A 38 -135.46 -17.08 -63.38
CA LYS A 38 -134.33 -16.14 -63.54
C LYS A 38 -134.22 -15.12 -62.41
N ARG A 39 -135.32 -14.72 -61.76
CA ARG A 39 -135.27 -13.95 -60.51
C ARG A 39 -134.69 -14.75 -59.35
N ARG A 40 -135.02 -16.05 -59.24
CA ARG A 40 -134.46 -16.93 -58.21
C ARG A 40 -132.97 -17.15 -58.43
N GLU A 41 -132.53 -17.46 -59.64
CA GLU A 41 -131.10 -17.56 -59.97
C GLU A 41 -130.38 -16.22 -59.68
N MET A 42 -130.97 -15.09 -60.06
CA MET A 42 -130.42 -13.76 -59.78
C MET A 42 -130.30 -13.50 -58.27
N LEU A 43 -131.29 -13.90 -57.47
CA LEU A 43 -131.26 -13.84 -56.00
C LEU A 43 -130.24 -14.80 -55.38
N GLU A 44 -130.06 -16.01 -55.92
CA GLU A 44 -129.03 -16.96 -55.46
C GLU A 44 -127.62 -16.44 -55.77
N VAL A 45 -127.39 -15.85 -56.95
CA VAL A 45 -126.14 -15.18 -57.33
C VAL A 45 -125.92 -13.89 -56.53
N GLU A 46 -126.96 -13.09 -56.28
CA GLU A 46 -126.89 -11.87 -55.47
C GLU A 46 -126.57 -12.21 -54.00
N ASN A 47 -127.21 -13.23 -53.43
CA ASN A 47 -126.89 -13.75 -52.09
C ASN A 47 -125.46 -14.29 -52.02
N GLY A 48 -125.02 -15.08 -53.01
CA GLY A 48 -123.64 -15.59 -53.07
C GLY A 48 -122.59 -14.49 -53.22
N LEU A 49 -122.88 -13.44 -54.02
CA LEU A 49 -122.05 -12.25 -54.13
C LEU A 49 -122.04 -11.44 -52.83
N ASN A 50 -123.17 -11.34 -52.13
CA ASN A 50 -123.25 -10.65 -50.84
C ASN A 50 -122.45 -11.41 -49.76
N GLN A 51 -122.55 -12.74 -49.73
CA GLN A 51 -121.75 -13.60 -48.85
C GLN A 51 -120.25 -13.46 -49.14
N GLN A 52 -119.83 -13.40 -50.41
CA GLN A 52 -118.43 -13.14 -50.75
C GLN A 52 -117.96 -11.73 -50.36
N LYS A 53 -118.83 -10.70 -50.48
CA LYS A 53 -118.54 -9.34 -50.01
C LYS A 53 -118.39 -9.30 -48.49
N GLU A 54 -119.25 -9.99 -47.74
CA GLU A 54 -119.16 -10.11 -46.28
C GLU A 54 -117.89 -10.86 -45.87
N GLU A 55 -117.57 -12.00 -46.49
CA GLU A 55 -116.32 -12.73 -46.26
C GLU A 55 -115.08 -11.86 -46.56
N PHE A 56 -115.10 -11.09 -47.66
CA PHE A 56 -114.00 -10.20 -48.02
C PHE A 56 -113.88 -9.05 -47.03
N ALA A 57 -114.99 -8.45 -46.59
CA ALA A 57 -115.02 -7.42 -45.56
C ALA A 57 -114.47 -7.93 -44.22
N MET A 58 -114.87 -9.14 -43.79
CA MET A 58 -114.33 -9.80 -42.60
C MET A 58 -112.82 -10.06 -42.70
N LYS A 59 -112.34 -10.54 -43.86
CA LYS A 59 -110.90 -10.75 -44.11
C LYS A 59 -110.11 -9.44 -44.13
N MET A 60 -110.66 -8.38 -44.73
CA MET A 60 -110.04 -7.05 -44.74
C MET A 60 -109.98 -6.42 -43.34
N GLU A 61 -111.04 -6.53 -42.54
CA GLU A 61 -111.05 -6.04 -41.17
C GLU A 61 -110.09 -6.84 -40.27
N ALA A 62 -110.00 -8.17 -40.44
CA ALA A 62 -109.00 -8.98 -39.74
C ALA A 62 -107.55 -8.64 -40.13
N LEU A 63 -107.28 -8.36 -41.42
CA LEU A 63 -105.97 -7.90 -41.88
C LEU A 63 -105.62 -6.51 -41.36
N LYS A 64 -106.60 -5.60 -41.31
CA LYS A 64 -106.45 -4.26 -40.73
C LYS A 64 -106.13 -4.33 -39.24
N GLN A 65 -106.89 -5.10 -38.46
CA GLN A 65 -106.64 -5.34 -37.03
C GLN A 65 -105.24 -5.94 -36.80
N ARG A 66 -104.82 -6.92 -37.62
CA ARG A 66 -103.47 -7.49 -37.56
C ARG A 66 -102.38 -6.47 -37.92
N GLY A 67 -102.64 -5.57 -38.87
CA GLY A 67 -101.75 -4.46 -39.21
C GLY A 67 -101.60 -3.46 -38.06
N GLU A 68 -102.71 -3.05 -37.44
CA GLU A 68 -102.74 -2.17 -36.27
C GLU A 68 -102.02 -2.81 -35.05
N GLU A 69 -102.22 -4.12 -34.82
CA GLU A 69 -101.53 -4.86 -33.77
C GLU A 69 -100.01 -4.95 -34.02
N LEU A 70 -99.60 -5.18 -35.27
CA LEU A 70 -98.19 -5.25 -35.65
C LEU A 70 -97.51 -3.88 -35.54
N ALA A 71 -98.18 -2.80 -35.95
CA ALA A 71 -97.71 -1.44 -35.75
C ALA A 71 -97.59 -1.07 -34.25
N ARG A 72 -98.55 -1.50 -33.41
CA ARG A 72 -98.47 -1.33 -31.94
C ARG A 72 -97.26 -2.09 -31.36
N LYS A 73 -97.02 -3.33 -31.80
CA LYS A 73 -95.85 -4.13 -31.37
C LYS A 73 -94.53 -3.49 -31.81
N GLU A 74 -94.46 -2.98 -33.03
CA GLU A 74 -93.28 -2.28 -33.54
C GLU A 74 -92.99 -0.98 -32.76
N ALA A 75 -94.03 -0.20 -32.44
CA ALA A 75 -93.90 1.00 -31.61
C ALA A 75 -93.39 0.68 -30.19
N GLN A 76 -93.93 -0.37 -29.56
CA GLN A 76 -93.44 -0.87 -28.26
C GLN A 76 -91.98 -1.34 -28.34
N LEU A 77 -91.58 -2.00 -29.43
CA LEU A 77 -90.20 -2.44 -29.63
C LEU A 77 -89.24 -1.25 -29.77
N LYS A 78 -89.63 -0.22 -30.55
CA LYS A 78 -88.88 1.03 -30.69
C LYS A 78 -88.75 1.78 -29.36
N GLU A 79 -89.83 1.87 -28.58
CA GLU A 79 -89.80 2.51 -27.26
C GLU A 79 -88.91 1.75 -26.26
N SER A 80 -88.98 0.42 -26.25
CA SER A 80 -88.12 -0.41 -25.39
C SER A 80 -86.65 -0.32 -25.78
N LEU A 81 -86.31 -0.29 -27.08
CA LEU A 81 -84.94 -0.05 -27.55
C LEU A 81 -84.39 1.31 -27.08
N LEU A 82 -85.18 2.39 -27.16
CA LEU A 82 -84.78 3.70 -26.64
C LEU A 82 -84.57 3.69 -25.12
N LYS A 83 -85.42 2.96 -24.37
CA LYS A 83 -85.24 2.75 -22.92
C LYS A 83 -83.98 1.95 -22.61
N PHE A 84 -83.66 0.91 -23.39
CA PHE A 84 -82.44 0.11 -23.24
C PHE A 84 -81.17 0.90 -23.57
N ASP A 85 -81.14 1.65 -24.67
CA ASP A 85 -80.00 2.52 -25.03
C ASP A 85 -79.75 3.58 -23.94
N LYS A 86 -80.81 4.23 -23.43
CA LYS A 86 -80.71 5.15 -22.29
C LYS A 86 -80.18 4.45 -21.04
N PHE A 87 -80.69 3.25 -20.71
CA PHE A 87 -80.24 2.47 -19.56
C PHE A 87 -78.76 2.08 -19.67
N LEU A 88 -78.31 1.63 -20.84
CA LEU A 88 -76.90 1.29 -21.11
C LEU A 88 -76.00 2.52 -20.92
N LYS A 89 -76.35 3.66 -21.53
CA LYS A 89 -75.62 4.93 -21.37
C LYS A 89 -75.55 5.39 -19.92
N GLU A 90 -76.65 5.28 -19.17
CA GLU A 90 -76.66 5.60 -17.74
C GLU A 90 -75.85 4.61 -16.90
N ASN A 91 -75.87 3.32 -17.23
CA ASN A 91 -75.10 2.29 -16.54
C ASN A 91 -73.59 2.47 -16.77
N ASP A 92 -73.16 2.65 -18.02
CA ASP A 92 -71.77 2.95 -18.36
C ASP A 92 -71.32 4.29 -17.72
N ALA A 93 -72.16 5.31 -17.69
CA ALA A 93 -71.86 6.55 -16.98
C ALA A 93 -71.75 6.36 -15.44
N LYS A 94 -72.49 5.42 -14.84
CA LYS A 94 -72.34 5.05 -13.41
C LYS A 94 -71.06 4.24 -13.19
N ARG A 95 -70.80 3.24 -14.03
CA ARG A 95 -69.59 2.40 -14.03
C ARG A 95 -68.31 3.24 -14.19
N ASN A 96 -68.27 4.13 -15.18
CA ASN A 96 -67.11 4.99 -15.42
C ASN A 96 -66.86 5.98 -14.27
N ARG A 97 -67.91 6.51 -13.64
CA ARG A 97 -67.78 7.32 -12.43
C ARG A 97 -67.24 6.52 -11.23
N ALA A 98 -67.73 5.29 -11.03
CA ALA A 98 -67.24 4.41 -9.97
C ALA A 98 -65.77 4.02 -10.19
N ILE A 99 -65.39 3.64 -11.42
CA ILE A 99 -64.00 3.33 -11.79
C ILE A 99 -63.08 4.54 -11.57
N LYS A 100 -63.48 5.73 -12.05
CA LYS A 100 -62.68 6.95 -11.86
C LYS A 100 -62.50 7.27 -10.38
N LYS A 101 -63.57 7.22 -9.58
CA LYS A 101 -63.52 7.43 -8.13
C LYS A 101 -62.58 6.44 -7.45
N ALA A 102 -62.67 5.14 -7.77
CA ALA A 102 -61.78 4.11 -7.21
C ALA A 102 -60.30 4.32 -7.60
N ILE A 103 -60.02 4.79 -8.81
CA ILE A 103 -58.65 5.13 -9.25
C ILE A 103 -58.12 6.33 -8.47
N ASP A 104 -58.93 7.39 -8.32
CA ASP A 104 -58.50 8.61 -7.63
C ASP A 104 -58.36 8.38 -6.11
N GLU A 105 -59.24 7.60 -5.48
CA GLU A 105 -59.10 7.13 -4.09
C GLU A 105 -57.88 6.22 -3.88
N ARG A 106 -57.55 5.36 -4.86
CA ARG A 106 -56.32 4.57 -4.82
C ARG A 106 -55.08 5.47 -4.85
N LYS A 107 -55.04 6.46 -5.75
CA LYS A 107 -53.91 7.41 -5.83
C LYS A 107 -53.72 8.20 -4.55
N THR A 108 -54.78 8.71 -3.94
CA THR A 108 -54.68 9.48 -2.69
C THR A 108 -54.23 8.60 -1.52
N ARG A 109 -54.71 7.35 -1.44
CA ARG A 109 -54.21 6.36 -0.48
C ARG A 109 -52.73 6.05 -0.69
N ASP A 110 -52.32 5.75 -1.92
CA ASP A 110 -50.94 5.37 -2.24
C ASP A 110 -49.98 6.55 -1.96
N GLN A 111 -50.41 7.80 -2.20
CA GLN A 111 -49.67 9.01 -1.80
C GLN A 111 -49.58 9.19 -0.27
N LYS A 112 -50.66 8.90 0.47
CA LYS A 112 -50.68 9.00 1.94
C LYS A 112 -49.87 7.90 2.61
N GLU A 113 -49.77 6.71 2.02
CA GLU A 113 -48.90 5.64 2.53
C GLU A 113 -47.42 6.02 2.44
N ILE A 114 -46.99 6.70 1.36
CA ILE A 114 -45.63 7.25 1.24
C ILE A 114 -45.37 8.29 2.34
N GLU A 115 -46.29 9.24 2.54
CA GLU A 115 -46.19 10.26 3.59
C GLU A 115 -46.11 9.64 5.00
N ILE A 116 -46.90 8.60 5.28
CA ILE A 116 -46.86 7.83 6.52
C ILE A 116 -45.49 7.13 6.69
N GLN A 117 -44.91 6.56 5.64
CA GLN A 117 -43.61 5.91 5.70
C GLN A 117 -42.48 6.91 5.98
N ASP A 118 -42.51 8.09 5.35
CA ASP A 118 -41.51 9.12 5.60
C ASP A 118 -41.64 9.73 7.00
N LEU A 119 -42.87 9.99 7.46
CA LEU A 119 -43.12 10.41 8.85
C LEU A 119 -42.64 9.37 9.87
N LYS A 120 -42.85 8.06 9.61
CA LYS A 120 -42.30 6.97 10.45
C LYS A 120 -40.78 7.01 10.51
N LYS A 121 -40.08 7.21 9.38
CA LYS A 121 -38.61 7.37 9.34
C LYS A 121 -38.16 8.58 10.18
N HIS A 122 -38.86 9.71 10.06
CA HIS A 122 -38.57 10.91 10.86
C HIS A 122 -38.76 10.68 12.37
N VAL A 123 -39.84 10.00 12.78
CA VAL A 123 -40.08 9.67 14.20
C VAL A 123 -38.96 8.78 14.76
N VAL A 124 -38.54 7.74 14.04
CA VAL A 124 -37.43 6.86 14.46
C VAL A 124 -36.12 7.63 14.56
N ALA A 125 -35.82 8.49 13.57
CA ALA A 125 -34.61 9.31 13.59
C ALA A 125 -34.57 10.31 14.75
N GLN A 126 -35.71 10.93 15.09
CA GLN A 126 -35.82 11.84 16.22
C GLN A 126 -35.79 11.11 17.57
N SER A 127 -36.41 9.92 17.68
CA SER A 127 -36.25 9.07 18.87
C SER A 127 -34.79 8.73 19.10
N SER A 128 -34.07 8.24 18.07
CA SER A 128 -32.64 7.91 18.19
C SER A 128 -31.78 9.11 18.64
N LYS A 129 -32.11 10.33 18.20
CA LYS A 129 -31.46 11.55 18.70
C LYS A 129 -31.80 11.81 20.17
N LYS A 130 -33.08 11.75 20.54
CA LYS A 130 -33.53 11.88 21.93
C LYS A 130 -32.85 10.85 22.85
N ASP A 131 -32.77 9.60 22.44
CA ASP A 131 -32.19 8.50 23.23
C ASP A 131 -30.66 8.64 23.38
N LYS A 132 -29.97 9.17 22.35
CA LYS A 132 -28.55 9.55 22.45
C LYS A 132 -28.33 10.70 23.43
N SER A 133 -29.14 11.77 23.33
CA SER A 133 -29.06 12.90 24.24
C SER A 133 -29.44 12.53 25.68
N GLY A 134 -30.45 11.68 25.87
CA GLY A 134 -30.86 11.15 27.17
C GLY A 134 -29.72 10.39 27.84
N ARG A 135 -29.10 9.42 27.16
CA ARG A 135 -27.94 8.71 27.70
C ARG A 135 -26.76 9.62 28.05
N ALA A 136 -26.51 10.66 27.25
CA ALA A 136 -25.48 11.65 27.58
C ALA A 136 -25.83 12.40 28.89
N VAL A 137 -27.08 12.87 29.03
CA VAL A 137 -27.58 13.48 30.27
C VAL A 137 -27.49 12.53 31.46
N ASP A 138 -27.86 11.25 31.31
CA ASP A 138 -27.74 10.24 32.36
C ASP A 138 -26.28 10.07 32.83
N THR A 139 -25.32 10.03 31.88
CA THR A 139 -23.89 10.00 32.24
C THR A 139 -23.42 11.29 32.92
N TYR A 140 -23.83 12.47 32.43
CA TYR A 140 -23.50 13.74 33.08
C TYR A 140 -24.10 13.85 34.48
N LEU A 141 -25.29 13.30 34.72
CA LEU A 141 -25.92 13.26 36.03
C LEU A 141 -25.14 12.38 37.03
N THR A 142 -24.47 11.31 36.58
CA THR A 142 -23.58 10.54 37.46
C THR A 142 -22.32 11.32 37.84
N PHE A 143 -21.73 12.07 36.90
CA PHE A 143 -20.59 12.94 37.20
C PHE A 143 -20.98 14.14 38.08
N GLN A 144 -22.15 14.74 37.84
CA GLN A 144 -22.69 15.82 38.68
C GLN A 144 -22.85 15.35 40.13
N LYS A 145 -23.54 14.23 40.37
CA LYS A 145 -23.71 13.65 41.72
C LYS A 145 -22.38 13.34 42.40
N PHE A 146 -21.38 12.90 41.65
CA PHE A 146 -20.03 12.69 42.18
C PHE A 146 -19.40 14.02 42.60
N LEU A 147 -19.46 15.06 41.77
CA LEU A 147 -18.89 16.38 42.08
C LEU A 147 -19.64 17.09 43.23
N GLU A 148 -20.96 16.90 43.33
CA GLU A 148 -21.78 17.33 44.48
C GLU A 148 -21.32 16.61 45.77
N SER A 149 -21.10 15.29 45.72
CA SER A 149 -20.56 14.54 46.86
C SER A 149 -19.12 14.95 47.23
N VAL A 150 -18.29 15.35 46.26
CA VAL A 150 -16.97 15.93 46.53
C VAL A 150 -17.12 17.28 47.24
N LEU A 151 -18.03 18.14 46.78
CA LEU A 151 -18.34 19.44 47.40
C LEU A 151 -18.84 19.28 48.85
N GLU A 152 -19.68 18.28 49.12
CA GLU A 152 -20.11 17.93 50.49
C GLU A 152 -18.95 17.48 51.40
N SER A 153 -17.86 16.95 50.82
CA SER A 153 -16.70 16.42 51.57
C SER A 153 -15.53 17.40 51.71
N VAL A 154 -15.50 18.50 50.94
CA VAL A 154 -14.37 19.44 50.88
C VAL A 154 -14.87 20.89 50.93
N GLU A 155 -14.76 21.52 52.09
CA GLU A 155 -15.16 22.92 52.34
C GLU A 155 -14.32 23.99 51.60
N GLU A 156 -13.26 23.61 50.86
CA GLU A 156 -12.40 24.54 50.10
C GLU A 156 -13.11 25.15 48.87
N PHE A 157 -14.20 24.54 48.40
CA PHE A 157 -14.93 24.94 47.18
C PHE A 157 -16.35 25.39 47.52
N GLY A 158 -16.84 26.45 46.87
CA GLY A 158 -18.21 26.95 47.05
C GLY A 158 -19.20 26.34 46.05
N GLU A 159 -18.76 26.15 44.81
CA GLU A 159 -19.54 25.55 43.72
C GLU A 159 -18.76 24.43 43.01
N VAL A 160 -19.47 23.50 42.37
CA VAL A 160 -18.87 22.50 41.46
C VAL A 160 -18.02 23.15 40.36
N LYS A 161 -18.37 24.38 39.95
CA LYS A 161 -17.61 25.17 38.97
C LYS A 161 -16.21 25.55 39.48
N ASP A 162 -16.01 25.73 40.78
CA ASP A 162 -14.71 26.06 41.37
C ASP A 162 -13.77 24.85 41.29
N ILE A 163 -14.31 23.64 41.55
CA ILE A 163 -13.60 22.36 41.39
C ILE A 163 -13.13 22.20 39.95
N ILE A 164 -14.02 22.45 38.97
CA ILE A 164 -13.68 22.39 37.54
C ILE A 164 -12.61 23.42 37.18
N SER A 165 -12.75 24.68 37.63
CA SER A 165 -11.80 25.76 37.33
C SER A 165 -10.40 25.47 37.93
N ARG A 166 -10.36 24.87 39.12
CA ARG A 166 -9.12 24.38 39.75
C ARG A 166 -8.52 23.21 38.98
N PHE A 167 -9.33 22.26 38.54
CA PHE A 167 -8.89 21.16 37.69
C PHE A 167 -8.30 21.67 36.36
N ASP A 168 -8.97 22.58 35.66
CA ASP A 168 -8.50 23.14 34.39
C ASP A 168 -7.15 23.85 34.56
N THR A 169 -6.99 24.61 35.65
CA THR A 169 -5.71 25.27 36.00
C THR A 169 -4.60 24.26 36.30
N LEU A 170 -4.91 23.19 37.05
CA LEU A 170 -3.97 22.10 37.34
C LEU A 170 -3.61 21.28 36.08
N ALA A 171 -4.57 21.03 35.19
CA ALA A 171 -4.35 20.34 33.93
C ALA A 171 -3.45 21.15 32.99
N ALA A 172 -3.71 22.46 32.86
CA ALA A 172 -2.89 23.38 32.08
C ALA A 172 -1.45 23.47 32.61
N THR A 173 -1.29 23.70 33.92
CA THR A 173 0.05 23.77 34.54
C THR A 173 0.80 22.44 34.49
N ASN A 174 0.12 21.29 34.63
CA ASN A 174 0.72 19.98 34.44
C ASN A 174 1.18 19.77 32.99
N GLN A 175 0.39 20.20 31.99
CA GLN A 175 0.78 20.13 30.59
C GLN A 175 2.03 20.99 30.31
N GLU A 176 2.08 22.23 30.81
CA GLU A 176 3.27 23.08 30.71
C GLU A 176 4.50 22.45 31.37
N LEU A 177 4.34 21.78 32.51
CA LEU A 177 5.43 21.10 33.20
C LEU A 177 5.93 19.88 32.41
N ILE A 178 5.04 19.11 31.79
CA ILE A 178 5.40 17.99 30.92
C ILE A 178 6.20 18.49 29.71
N ASP A 179 5.75 19.55 29.05
CA ASP A 179 6.44 20.07 27.87
C ASP A 179 7.78 20.73 28.22
N ARG A 180 7.86 21.45 29.36
CA ARG A 180 9.13 21.97 29.90
C ARG A 180 10.10 20.85 30.28
N ALA A 181 9.61 19.73 30.83
CA ALA A 181 10.43 18.56 31.15
C ALA A 181 10.97 17.88 29.88
N ARG A 182 10.15 17.76 28.82
CA ARG A 182 10.60 17.28 27.49
C ARG A 182 11.68 18.19 26.91
N GLU A 183 11.47 19.50 26.91
CA GLU A 183 12.50 20.45 26.44
C GLU A 183 13.81 20.33 27.22
N ALA A 184 13.76 20.14 28.54
CA ALA A 184 14.94 19.97 29.38
C ALA A 184 15.67 18.64 29.07
N GLN A 185 14.92 17.56 28.81
CA GLN A 185 15.46 16.29 28.36
C GLN A 185 16.14 16.43 26.99
N ASP A 186 15.47 17.01 26.00
CA ASP A 186 16.01 17.25 24.65
C ASP A 186 17.32 18.06 24.67
N ARG A 187 17.42 19.07 25.55
CA ARG A 187 18.65 19.86 25.75
C ARG A 187 19.75 18.99 26.36
N THR A 188 19.43 18.21 27.39
CA THR A 188 20.37 17.29 28.04
C THR A 188 20.89 16.21 27.08
N GLU A 189 20.03 15.68 26.21
CA GLU A 189 20.42 14.70 25.18
C GLU A 189 21.32 15.32 24.11
N LYS A 190 21.07 16.57 23.68
CA LYS A 190 21.95 17.32 22.78
C LYS A 190 23.33 17.57 23.40
N ASP A 191 23.38 18.06 24.64
CA ASP A 191 24.64 18.32 25.35
C ASP A 191 25.44 17.03 25.56
N ARG A 192 24.75 15.91 25.88
CA ARG A 192 25.36 14.58 25.99
C ARG A 192 25.92 14.10 24.65
N ALA A 193 25.21 14.29 23.54
CA ALA A 193 25.70 13.95 22.21
C ALA A 193 26.93 14.79 21.80
N MET A 194 26.92 16.11 22.08
CA MET A 194 28.09 16.98 21.85
C MET A 194 29.30 16.53 22.68
N LEU A 195 29.10 16.16 23.94
CA LEU A 195 30.17 15.67 24.82
C LEU A 195 30.76 14.35 24.30
N ILE A 196 29.92 13.41 23.85
CA ILE A 196 30.38 12.14 23.25
C ILE A 196 31.22 12.41 22.01
N ASN A 197 30.72 13.19 21.05
CA ASN A 197 31.43 13.51 19.81
C ASN A 197 32.79 14.19 20.09
N SER A 198 32.81 15.21 20.96
CA SER A 198 34.06 15.88 21.36
C SER A 198 35.05 14.93 22.06
N THR A 199 34.55 13.98 22.85
CA THR A 199 35.39 12.97 23.51
C THR A 199 35.99 12.00 22.48
N GLU A 200 35.22 11.55 21.49
CA GLU A 200 35.71 10.72 20.39
C GLU A 200 36.75 11.46 19.53
N GLU A 201 36.51 12.74 19.18
CA GLU A 201 37.47 13.60 18.49
C GLU A 201 38.80 13.71 19.26
N LYS A 202 38.75 13.99 20.57
CA LYS A 202 39.97 14.08 21.39
C LYS A 202 40.68 12.73 21.53
N ASN A 203 39.95 11.63 21.67
CA ASN A 203 40.53 10.29 21.70
C ASN A 203 41.24 9.95 20.37
N ASN A 204 40.64 10.30 19.24
CA ASN A 204 41.26 10.15 17.91
C ASN A 204 42.54 10.99 17.78
N LEU A 205 42.56 12.23 18.30
CA LEU A 205 43.79 13.04 18.36
C LEU A 205 44.87 12.40 19.24
N VAL A 206 44.51 11.88 20.42
CA VAL A 206 45.46 11.16 21.30
C VAL A 206 46.04 9.92 20.61
N LEU A 207 45.23 9.13 19.92
CA LEU A 207 45.71 7.99 19.12
C LEU A 207 46.67 8.45 18.01
N ASN A 208 46.36 9.54 17.30
CA ASN A 208 47.23 10.11 16.28
C ASN A 208 48.58 10.60 16.86
N TYR A 209 48.57 11.26 18.02
CA TYR A 209 49.80 11.67 18.70
C TYR A 209 50.61 10.48 19.21
N ASN A 210 49.97 9.45 19.79
CA ASN A 210 50.66 8.22 20.21
C ASN A 210 51.32 7.51 19.02
N ASN A 211 50.63 7.43 17.87
CA ASN A 211 51.20 6.91 16.63
C ASN A 211 52.38 7.75 16.11
N ALA A 212 52.35 9.08 16.28
CA ALA A 212 53.47 9.94 15.93
C ALA A 212 54.67 9.78 16.89
N ILE A 213 54.41 9.64 18.20
CA ILE A 213 55.43 9.37 19.22
C ILE A 213 56.13 8.03 18.93
N ALA A 214 55.38 6.96 18.66
CA ALA A 214 55.95 5.66 18.30
C ALA A 214 56.87 5.75 17.07
N LYS A 215 56.43 6.44 16.01
CA LYS A 215 57.27 6.68 14.81
C LYS A 215 58.54 7.49 15.11
N LEU A 216 58.48 8.45 16.03
CA LEU A 216 59.65 9.23 16.44
C LEU A 216 60.60 8.41 17.33
N GLN A 217 60.08 7.55 18.20
CA GLN A 217 60.86 6.61 19.02
C GLN A 217 61.64 5.63 18.14
N THR A 218 60.99 4.96 17.17
CA THR A 218 61.68 4.06 16.22
C THR A 218 62.80 4.80 15.46
N ARG A 219 62.53 6.03 14.97
CA ARG A 219 63.57 6.83 14.28
C ARG A 219 64.72 7.23 15.20
N LEU A 220 64.47 7.46 16.49
CA LEU A 220 65.50 7.75 17.49
C LEU A 220 66.36 6.51 17.74
N GLU A 221 65.75 5.35 17.95
CA GLU A 221 66.44 4.06 18.15
C GLU A 221 67.30 3.69 16.94
N GLU A 222 66.78 3.84 15.72
CA GLU A 222 67.55 3.65 14.48
C GLU A 222 68.75 4.61 14.37
N ALA A 223 68.60 5.87 14.83
CA ALA A 223 69.68 6.85 14.81
C ALA A 223 70.74 6.53 15.87
N GLN A 224 70.33 6.15 17.08
CA GLN A 224 71.21 5.71 18.17
C GLN A 224 71.98 4.45 17.78
N MET A 225 71.32 3.45 17.19
CA MET A 225 71.96 2.22 16.72
C MET A 225 73.02 2.51 15.64
N ARG A 226 72.72 3.39 14.68
CA ARG A 226 73.70 3.85 13.68
C ARG A 226 74.88 4.58 14.32
N SER A 227 74.61 5.49 15.27
CA SER A 227 75.66 6.21 16.00
C SER A 227 76.57 5.28 16.79
N ALA A 228 76.00 4.30 17.49
CA ALA A 228 76.75 3.30 18.25
C ALA A 228 77.62 2.42 17.35
N LYS A 229 77.10 2.02 16.17
CA LYS A 229 77.87 1.28 15.16
C LYS A 229 79.07 2.10 14.66
N CYS A 230 78.86 3.35 14.26
CA CYS A 230 79.95 4.21 13.79
C CYS A 230 80.98 4.50 14.91
N GLN A 231 80.55 4.65 16.17
CA GLN A 231 81.46 4.78 17.30
C GLN A 231 82.34 3.54 17.48
N LEU A 232 81.78 2.34 17.37
CA LEU A 232 82.52 1.08 17.46
C LEU A 232 83.56 0.93 16.32
N GLU A 233 83.17 1.27 15.08
CA GLU A 233 84.06 1.27 13.91
C GLU A 233 85.19 2.31 14.07
N TRP A 234 84.90 3.48 14.64
CA TRP A 234 85.89 4.51 14.95
C TRP A 234 86.83 4.09 16.07
N ASP A 235 86.32 3.54 17.19
CA ASP A 235 87.12 3.03 18.30
C ASP A 235 88.07 1.91 17.86
N GLN A 236 87.61 0.99 17.00
CA GLN A 236 88.45 -0.07 16.44
C GLN A 236 89.55 0.51 15.53
N THR A 237 89.21 1.50 14.70
CA THR A 237 90.16 2.20 13.83
C THR A 237 91.21 2.95 14.67
N LEU A 238 90.79 3.63 15.73
CA LEU A 238 91.65 4.35 16.66
C LEU A 238 92.57 3.38 17.41
N LYS A 239 92.06 2.27 17.94
CA LYS A 239 92.88 1.22 18.60
C LYS A 239 93.94 0.63 17.67
N ASN A 240 93.61 0.44 16.39
CA ASN A 240 94.56 0.00 15.36
C ASN A 240 95.63 1.09 15.11
N ALA A 241 95.22 2.35 14.97
CA ALA A 241 96.13 3.48 14.78
C ALA A 241 97.08 3.66 15.98
N THR A 242 96.58 3.66 17.21
CA THR A 242 97.41 3.77 18.42
C THR A 242 98.36 2.58 18.58
N SER A 243 97.92 1.36 18.27
CA SER A 243 98.79 0.18 18.28
C SER A 243 99.93 0.30 17.25
N LYS A 244 99.63 0.77 16.04
CA LYS A 244 100.65 1.05 15.01
C LYS A 244 101.59 2.19 15.41
N THR A 245 101.08 3.24 16.04
CA THR A 245 101.89 4.36 16.57
C THR A 245 102.80 3.90 17.71
N LEU A 246 102.32 3.04 18.61
CA LEU A 246 103.12 2.45 19.69
C LEU A 246 104.22 1.55 19.11
N LEU A 247 103.90 0.66 18.17
CA LEU A 247 104.88 -0.20 17.49
C LEU A 247 105.94 0.64 16.76
N LEU A 248 105.53 1.70 16.06
CA LEU A 248 106.46 2.64 15.43
C LEU A 248 107.36 3.31 16.49
N GLY A 249 106.82 3.75 17.62
CA GLY A 249 107.59 4.29 18.74
C GLY A 249 108.61 3.29 19.30
N GLN A 250 108.20 2.03 19.52
CA GLN A 250 109.08 0.95 19.97
C GLN A 250 110.20 0.66 18.96
N ILE A 251 109.89 0.58 17.66
CA ILE A 251 110.90 0.44 16.60
C ILE A 251 111.89 1.60 16.63
N LYS A 252 111.42 2.85 16.76
CA LYS A 252 112.28 4.03 16.87
C LYS A 252 113.21 3.97 18.09
N MET A 253 112.70 3.56 19.25
CA MET A 253 113.50 3.41 20.47
C MET A 253 114.52 2.27 20.35
N ALA A 254 114.11 1.09 19.86
CA ALA A 254 115.02 -0.04 19.65
C ALA A 254 116.13 0.30 18.64
N THR A 255 115.77 0.96 17.54
CA THR A 255 116.73 1.50 16.55
C THR A 255 117.70 2.48 17.20
N SER A 256 117.20 3.48 17.93
CA SER A 256 118.07 4.48 18.56
C SER A 256 118.98 3.89 19.64
N ASN A 257 118.53 2.84 20.35
CA ASN A 257 119.33 2.12 21.32
C ASN A 257 120.45 1.32 20.62
N LEU A 258 120.13 0.56 19.57
CA LEU A 258 121.12 -0.15 18.76
C LEU A 258 122.12 0.82 18.10
N PHE A 259 121.64 1.94 17.57
CA PHE A 259 122.48 2.99 16.99
C PHE A 259 123.45 3.59 18.02
N SER A 260 123.01 3.76 19.26
CA SER A 260 123.87 4.20 20.36
C SER A 260 124.98 3.19 20.68
N ILE A 261 124.67 1.89 20.66
CA ILE A 261 125.66 0.80 20.85
C ILE A 261 126.67 0.78 19.70
N VAL A 262 126.21 0.89 18.46
CA VAL A 262 127.09 1.00 17.28
C VAL A 262 127.99 2.23 17.39
N LYS A 263 127.43 3.36 17.83
CA LYS A 263 128.18 4.60 18.05
C LYS A 263 129.23 4.47 19.16
N THR A 264 128.96 3.79 20.27
CA THR A 264 129.97 3.57 21.32
C THR A 264 131.09 2.64 20.85
N HIS A 265 130.79 1.55 20.13
CA HIS A 265 131.82 0.68 19.55
C HIS A 265 132.70 1.42 18.51
N LEU A 266 132.13 2.34 17.73
CA LEU A 266 132.87 3.22 16.82
C LEU A 266 133.56 4.40 17.52
N ASN A 267 133.82 4.31 18.84
CA ASN A 267 134.43 5.35 19.66
C ASN A 267 133.81 6.75 19.46
N SER A 268 132.48 6.79 19.38
CA SER A 268 131.67 8.00 19.19
C SER A 268 131.88 8.79 17.89
N LYS A 269 132.63 8.27 16.90
CA LYS A 269 132.86 8.93 15.60
C LYS A 269 131.62 9.12 14.72
N LEU A 270 130.46 8.58 15.14
CA LEU A 270 129.22 8.60 14.37
C LEU A 270 128.33 9.79 14.78
N ASN A 271 128.00 10.68 13.85
CA ASN A 271 127.14 11.85 14.10
C ASN A 271 125.73 11.44 14.57
N ASN A 272 125.18 12.18 15.53
CA ASN A 272 123.78 12.00 15.97
C ASN A 272 122.83 12.25 14.79
N SER A 273 122.00 11.25 14.46
CA SER A 273 120.84 11.44 13.57
C SER A 273 119.56 11.23 14.38
N GLY A 274 118.57 12.11 14.20
CA GLY A 274 117.22 11.94 14.73
C GLY A 274 116.28 11.15 13.80
N ASP A 275 116.68 10.93 12.54
CA ASP A 275 115.93 10.11 11.60
C ASP A 275 116.23 8.62 11.80
N THR A 276 115.18 7.82 11.90
CA THR A 276 115.22 6.38 12.21
C THR A 276 115.75 5.53 11.06
N LEU A 277 115.43 5.89 9.81
CA LEU A 277 115.94 5.14 8.65
C LEU A 277 117.46 5.35 8.54
N SER A 278 117.91 6.60 8.62
CA SER A 278 119.34 6.95 8.66
C SER A 278 120.11 6.34 9.84
N GLN A 279 119.43 5.98 10.94
CA GLN A 279 120.03 5.21 12.05
C GLN A 279 120.15 3.72 11.70
N LEU A 280 119.11 3.10 11.13
CA LEU A 280 119.11 1.70 10.66
C LEU A 280 120.21 1.45 9.63
N ASP A 281 120.35 2.30 8.62
CA ASP A 281 121.36 2.16 7.56
C ASP A 281 122.79 2.08 8.15
N LYS A 282 123.06 2.89 9.17
CA LYS A 282 124.35 2.92 9.86
C LYS A 282 124.57 1.72 10.79
N ILE A 283 123.51 1.21 11.43
CA ILE A 283 123.58 -0.06 12.18
C ILE A 283 123.88 -1.21 11.21
N GLN A 284 123.21 -1.24 10.06
CA GLN A 284 123.41 -2.25 9.03
C GLN A 284 124.85 -2.21 8.50
N GLN A 285 125.38 -1.04 8.16
CA GLN A 285 126.77 -0.90 7.70
C GLN A 285 127.75 -1.42 8.76
N PHE A 286 127.57 -1.05 10.03
CA PHE A 286 128.43 -1.55 11.11
C PHE A 286 128.31 -3.07 11.33
N MET A 287 127.13 -3.68 11.17
CA MET A 287 126.98 -5.13 11.23
C MET A 287 127.69 -5.83 10.05
N ILE A 288 127.67 -5.24 8.85
CA ILE A 288 128.43 -5.74 7.70
C ILE A 288 129.94 -5.66 7.97
N ASP A 289 130.41 -4.53 8.46
CA ASP A 289 131.83 -4.29 8.78
C ASP A 289 132.31 -5.22 9.92
N LEU A 290 131.51 -5.42 10.98
CA LEU A 290 131.83 -6.37 12.05
C LEU A 290 131.90 -7.81 11.56
N ASN A 291 130.97 -8.22 10.68
CA ASN A 291 131.00 -9.56 10.11
C ASN A 291 132.26 -9.78 9.27
N ALA A 292 132.67 -8.78 8.46
CA ALA A 292 133.93 -8.83 7.72
C ALA A 292 135.16 -8.97 8.65
N ILE A 293 135.24 -8.18 9.72
CA ILE A 293 136.34 -8.26 10.69
C ILE A 293 136.34 -9.61 11.44
N SER A 294 135.18 -10.16 11.77
CA SER A 294 135.08 -11.48 12.42
C SER A 294 135.50 -12.63 11.51
N ALA A 295 135.33 -12.48 10.18
CA ALA A 295 135.81 -13.41 9.18
C ALA A 295 137.34 -13.33 8.96
N GLU A 296 137.97 -12.18 9.25
CA GLU A 296 139.43 -12.06 9.28
C GLU A 296 140.05 -12.58 10.59
N LEU A 297 139.38 -12.38 11.74
CA LEU A 297 139.88 -12.83 13.05
C LEU A 297 139.82 -14.36 13.27
N THR A 298 139.26 -15.13 12.33
CA THR A 298 139.10 -16.58 12.42
C THR A 298 140.27 -17.39 11.84
N GLN A 299 141.39 -16.76 11.45
CA GLN A 299 142.59 -17.46 10.96
C GLN A 299 143.83 -17.36 11.88
N GLY A 300 143.80 -18.13 12.98
CA GLY A 300 144.99 -18.79 13.57
C GLY A 300 145.61 -18.19 14.86
N PRO A 301 146.12 -19.02 15.82
CA PRO A 301 145.93 -20.47 15.99
C PRO A 301 145.68 -20.96 17.45
N GLY A 302 144.59 -21.71 17.68
CA GLY A 302 144.39 -22.65 18.81
C GLY A 302 144.23 -22.04 20.23
N ALA A 303 143.71 -22.71 21.27
CA ALA A 303 143.03 -24.02 21.42
C ALA A 303 142.36 -24.02 22.84
N ILE A 304 141.35 -24.83 23.22
CA ILE A 304 140.62 -25.91 22.52
C ILE A 304 139.17 -26.05 23.07
N SER A 305 138.36 -26.90 22.42
CA SER A 305 137.00 -27.35 22.79
C SER A 305 136.82 -27.94 24.21
N THR A 306 135.62 -27.79 24.81
CA THR A 306 134.89 -28.95 25.38
C THR A 306 133.37 -28.74 25.33
N THR A 307 132.69 -29.73 24.76
CA THR A 307 131.24 -29.91 24.61
C THR A 307 130.52 -30.27 25.92
N ILE A 308 129.27 -29.84 26.09
CA ILE A 308 128.09 -30.46 26.75
C ILE A 308 126.94 -29.42 26.63
N GLY A 309 125.67 -29.71 26.35
CA GLY A 309 124.96 -30.99 26.23
C GLY A 309 123.71 -31.02 27.12
N GLY A 310 122.50 -30.92 26.55
CA GLY A 310 121.21 -30.94 27.29
C GLY A 310 120.46 -29.59 27.20
N ASN A 311 119.29 -29.41 26.57
CA ASN A 311 118.05 -30.20 26.40
C ASN A 311 117.03 -30.00 27.55
N GLY A 312 115.75 -29.78 27.21
CA GLY A 312 114.66 -29.41 28.12
C GLY A 312 114.09 -28.01 27.79
N SER A 313 113.03 -27.81 27.00
CA SER A 313 111.78 -28.57 26.82
C SER A 313 110.88 -28.63 28.05
N ASN A 314 109.97 -27.65 28.21
CA ASN A 314 108.54 -27.90 28.45
C ASN A 314 107.70 -26.59 28.45
N LYS A 315 106.67 -26.54 27.61
CA LYS A 315 105.21 -26.54 27.93
C LYS A 315 104.67 -25.20 28.43
N ALA A 316 103.76 -24.57 27.68
CA ALA A 316 102.30 -24.81 27.66
C ALA A 316 101.61 -24.28 28.92
N GLY A 317 100.43 -23.68 28.86
CA GLY A 317 99.52 -23.47 27.72
C GLY A 317 98.14 -23.01 28.23
N GLY A 318 97.19 -22.79 27.32
CA GLY A 318 95.86 -22.23 27.65
C GLY A 318 95.84 -20.69 27.50
N SER A 319 94.90 -20.04 26.79
CA SER A 319 93.59 -20.50 26.30
C SER A 319 92.67 -20.94 27.47
N ASN A 320 91.41 -20.50 27.61
CA ASN A 320 90.47 -19.76 26.75
C ASN A 320 90.00 -18.49 27.51
N ALA A 321 89.57 -17.37 26.89
CA ALA A 321 88.54 -17.16 25.87
C ALA A 321 87.10 -17.41 26.40
N ASP A 322 86.41 -16.30 26.66
CA ASP A 322 84.95 -16.12 26.50
C ASP A 322 84.71 -15.51 25.10
#